data_AF-A0A7Y5ZBS7-F1
#
_entry.id   AF-A0A7Y5ZBS7-F1
#
_cell.length_a   1.000
_cell.length_b   1.000
_cell.length_c   1.000
_cell.angle_alpha   90.00
_cell.angle_beta   90.00
_cell.angle_gamma   90.00
#
_symmetry.space_group_name_H-M   'P 1'
#
loop_
_entity.id
_entity.type
_entity.pdbx_description
1 polymer ?
#
loop_
_entity_poly.entity_id
_entity_poly.type
_entity_poly.pdbx_seq_one_letter_code
_entity_poly.pdbx_strand_id
1 'polypeptide(L)'
;MTMAIILAVGIGAVGNGCSLIGGTTVSQEEAREINLENQRRVALKFINDYSNPELTALRFTNEGGRPGFGASWRVNAVATVNGADFEEILATDFWGGDPLPDTPAGAAAASVCVTYSDGTSEILK
;
A
#
# COMPACT_ATOMS: atom_id res chain seq x y z
N MET A 1 -51.05 17.45 -2.16
CA MET A 1 -50.09 17.46 -3.28
C MET A 1 -49.12 16.31 -3.06
N THR A 2 -49.32 15.22 -3.79
CA THR A 2 -48.53 13.99 -3.70
C THR A 2 -47.43 14.07 -4.74
N MET A 3 -46.15 14.07 -4.32
CA MET A 3 -45.03 13.95 -5.25
C MET A 3 -44.57 12.49 -5.29
N ALA A 4 -44.89 11.82 -6.40
CA ALA A 4 -44.25 10.60 -6.83
C ALA A 4 -42.94 10.96 -7.55
N ILE A 5 -41.82 10.36 -7.14
CA ILE A 5 -40.57 10.44 -7.90
C ILE A 5 -40.40 9.11 -8.63
N ILE A 6 -40.31 9.24 -9.94
CA ILE A 6 -40.35 8.19 -10.96
C ILE A 6 -38.98 7.50 -11.03
N LEU A 7 -39.02 6.17 -10.99
CA LEU A 7 -37.91 5.25 -11.26
C LEU A 7 -37.58 5.30 -12.77
N ALA A 8 -36.41 5.81 -13.15
CA ALA A 8 -35.92 5.74 -14.52
C ALA A 8 -34.95 4.57 -14.68
N VAL A 9 -35.47 3.47 -15.23
CA VAL A 9 -34.73 2.31 -15.71
C VAL A 9 -34.01 2.71 -17.00
N GLY A 10 -32.68 2.84 -16.95
CA GLY A 10 -31.84 3.01 -18.13
C GLY A 10 -31.37 1.65 -18.66
N ILE A 11 -32.07 1.12 -19.66
CA ILE A 11 -31.64 -0.06 -20.44
C ILE A 11 -30.73 0.44 -21.55
N GLY A 12 -29.43 0.12 -21.46
CA GLY A 12 -28.45 0.26 -22.54
C GLY A 12 -28.01 -1.12 -23.00
N ALA A 13 -28.21 -1.42 -24.28
CA ALA A 13 -28.16 -2.75 -24.87
C ALA A 13 -26.75 -3.16 -25.37
N VAL A 14 -26.43 -4.45 -25.14
CA VAL A 14 -25.59 -5.41 -25.89
C VAL A 14 -24.29 -4.96 -26.61
N GLY A 15 -23.18 -5.53 -26.14
CA GLY A 15 -21.99 -5.85 -26.94
C GLY A 15 -21.48 -7.26 -26.56
N ASN A 16 -21.43 -8.15 -27.53
CA ASN A 16 -21.13 -9.59 -27.40
C ASN A 16 -19.71 -9.88 -26.87
N GLY A 17 -19.60 -10.75 -25.87
CA GLY A 17 -18.30 -11.32 -25.44
C GLY A 17 -18.35 -12.09 -24.11
N CYS A 18 -18.46 -13.42 -24.23
CA CYS A 18 -18.15 -14.52 -23.30
C CYS A 18 -18.07 -14.32 -21.75
N SER A 19 -18.78 -15.24 -21.09
CA SER A 19 -18.47 -15.92 -19.82
C SER A 19 -18.98 -15.33 -18.51
N LEU A 20 -20.03 -16.01 -18.00
CA LEU A 20 -20.20 -16.27 -16.57
C LEU A 20 -18.94 -16.99 -16.04
N ILE A 21 -18.10 -16.31 -15.25
CA ILE A 21 -17.28 -16.95 -14.20
C ILE A 21 -17.30 -16.02 -12.99
N GLY A 22 -17.74 -16.57 -11.85
CA GLY A 22 -17.84 -15.85 -10.59
C GLY A 22 -16.49 -15.32 -10.13
N GLY A 23 -16.40 -14.01 -10.02
CA GLY A 23 -15.42 -13.30 -9.22
C GLY A 23 -16.14 -12.07 -8.69
N THR A 24 -16.17 -11.90 -7.37
CA THR A 24 -16.52 -10.60 -6.80
C THR A 24 -15.56 -9.60 -7.42
N THR A 25 -16.03 -8.79 -8.35
CA THR A 25 -15.26 -7.67 -8.87
C THR A 25 -15.09 -6.72 -7.71
N VAL A 26 -13.97 -6.85 -7.00
CA VAL A 26 -13.53 -5.86 -6.01
C VAL A 26 -13.55 -4.53 -6.77
N SER A 27 -14.32 -3.58 -6.26
CA SER A 27 -14.38 -2.27 -6.89
C SER A 27 -12.98 -1.64 -6.85
N GLN A 28 -12.67 -0.72 -7.78
CA GLN A 28 -11.37 -0.04 -7.72
C GLN A 28 -11.16 0.67 -6.38
N GLU A 29 -12.24 1.21 -5.81
CA GLU A 29 -12.17 1.86 -4.50
C GLU A 29 -11.80 0.89 -3.38
N GLU A 30 -12.43 -0.28 -3.35
CA GLU A 30 -12.11 -1.31 -2.36
C GLU A 30 -10.68 -1.85 -2.53
N ALA A 31 -10.20 -1.98 -3.77
CA ALA A 31 -8.82 -2.36 -4.05
C ALA A 31 -7.82 -1.31 -3.55
N ARG A 32 -8.14 -0.02 -3.71
CA ARG A 32 -7.35 1.11 -3.22
C ARG A 32 -7.23 1.09 -1.70
N GLU A 33 -8.35 0.93 -1.00
CA GLU A 33 -8.36 0.83 0.48
C GLU A 33 -7.58 -0.39 0.99
N ILE A 34 -7.72 -1.55 0.33
CA ILE A 34 -6.91 -2.74 0.66
C ILE A 34 -5.41 -2.47 0.47
N ASN A 35 -5.02 -1.75 -0.57
CA ASN A 35 -3.63 -1.40 -0.84
C ASN A 35 -3.06 -0.44 0.22
N LEU A 36 -3.84 0.55 0.68
CA LEU A 36 -3.44 1.45 1.75
C LEU A 36 -3.24 0.71 3.09
N GLU A 37 -4.16 -0.20 3.43
CA GLU A 37 -4.00 -1.05 4.62
C GLU A 37 -2.75 -1.95 4.51
N ASN A 38 -2.48 -2.49 3.32
CA ASN A 38 -1.27 -3.27 3.09
C ASN A 38 0.00 -2.42 3.25
N GLN A 39 0.01 -1.19 2.73
CA GLN A 39 1.11 -0.23 2.92
C GLN A 39 1.37 0.02 4.40
N ARG A 40 0.33 0.31 5.18
CA ARG A 40 0.43 0.49 6.63
C ARG A 40 1.05 -0.72 7.31
N ARG A 41 0.57 -1.92 6.98
CA ARG A 41 1.05 -3.17 7.57
C ARG A 41 2.52 -3.45 7.26
N VAL A 42 2.95 -3.27 6.01
CA VAL A 42 4.36 -3.49 5.64
C VAL A 42 5.28 -2.39 6.18
N ALA A 43 4.79 -1.15 6.31
CA ALA A 43 5.52 -0.07 6.97
C ALA A 43 5.80 -0.40 8.44
N LEU A 44 4.76 -0.82 9.19
CA LEU A 44 4.92 -1.26 10.58
C LEU A 44 5.92 -2.41 10.69
N LYS A 45 5.81 -3.41 9.81
CA LYS A 45 6.75 -4.54 9.83
C LYS A 45 8.18 -4.09 9.57
N PHE A 46 8.39 -3.27 8.54
CA PHE A 46 9.70 -2.74 8.18
C PHE A 46 10.32 -1.95 9.33
N ILE A 47 9.57 -1.04 9.96
CA ILE A 47 10.05 -0.24 11.10
C ILE A 47 10.43 -1.12 12.30
N ASN A 48 9.65 -2.16 12.58
CA ASN A 48 9.95 -3.10 13.67
C ASN A 48 11.20 -3.94 13.38
N ASP A 49 11.29 -4.52 12.18
CA ASP A 49 12.43 -5.36 11.77
C ASP A 49 13.71 -4.54 11.64
N TYR A 50 13.62 -3.35 11.07
CA TYR A 50 14.70 -2.41 10.84
C TYR A 50 14.64 -1.27 11.87
N SER A 51 14.91 -1.64 13.13
CA SER A 51 14.90 -0.74 14.31
C SER A 51 16.08 0.26 14.33
N ASN A 52 16.38 0.89 13.19
CA ASN A 52 17.43 1.90 13.08
C ASN A 52 16.91 3.26 13.57
N PRO A 53 17.56 3.91 14.55
CA PRO A 53 17.10 5.17 15.13
C PRO A 53 17.24 6.36 14.14
N GLU A 54 18.03 6.19 13.08
CA GLU A 54 18.23 7.18 12.02
C GLU A 54 17.20 7.06 10.89
N LEU A 55 16.32 6.04 10.92
CA LEU A 55 15.18 5.95 10.02
C LEU A 55 14.15 7.02 10.41
N THR A 56 13.95 7.99 9.54
CA THR A 56 13.13 9.18 9.82
C THR A 56 11.87 9.25 8.97
N ALA A 57 11.91 8.69 7.76
CA ALA A 57 10.77 8.65 6.86
C ALA A 57 10.69 7.36 6.05
N LEU A 58 9.47 7.01 5.67
CA LEU A 58 9.17 5.97 4.69
C LEU A 58 8.06 6.47 3.76
N ARG A 59 8.34 6.59 2.46
CA ARG A 59 7.39 7.13 1.48
C ARG A 59 7.09 6.11 0.41
N PHE A 60 5.84 5.68 0.32
CA PHE A 60 5.39 4.81 -0.77
C PHE A 60 5.37 5.57 -2.09
N THR A 61 5.85 4.93 -3.16
CA THR A 61 6.00 5.54 -4.50
C THR A 61 4.93 5.07 -5.48
N ASN A 62 4.20 4.02 -5.14
CA ASN A 62 3.05 3.50 -5.88
C ASN A 62 2.07 2.81 -4.93
N GLU A 63 0.89 2.45 -5.44
CA GLU A 63 -0.16 1.81 -4.64
C GLU A 63 0.22 0.40 -4.17
N GLY A 64 1.18 -0.23 -4.84
CA GLY A 64 1.49 -1.63 -4.67
C GLY A 64 0.48 -2.55 -5.36
N GLY A 65 0.78 -3.84 -5.35
CA GLY A 65 -0.08 -4.83 -5.99
C GLY A 65 0.55 -6.20 -6.07
N ARG A 66 -0.19 -7.13 -6.67
CA ARG A 66 0.33 -8.45 -7.01
C ARG A 66 0.89 -8.41 -8.43
N PRO A 67 2.17 -8.73 -8.64
CA PRO A 67 2.80 -8.70 -9.96
C PRO A 67 2.38 -9.85 -10.88
N GLY A 68 1.59 -10.80 -10.38
CA GLY A 68 1.13 -11.96 -11.13
C GLY A 68 0.40 -12.97 -10.25
N PHE A 69 -0.14 -14.02 -10.87
CA PHE A 69 -0.80 -15.10 -10.17
C PHE A 69 0.19 -15.86 -9.26
N GLY A 70 -0.20 -16.11 -8.02
CA GLY A 70 0.64 -16.80 -7.02
C GLY A 70 1.73 -15.94 -6.37
N ALA A 71 1.96 -14.71 -6.83
CA ALA A 71 2.92 -13.80 -6.21
C ALA A 71 2.33 -13.09 -4.99
N SER A 72 3.18 -12.89 -3.97
CA SER A 72 2.88 -12.02 -2.82
C SER A 72 2.64 -10.58 -3.30
N TRP A 73 1.77 -9.87 -2.58
CA TRP A 73 1.62 -8.43 -2.76
C TRP A 73 2.90 -7.73 -2.34
N ARG A 74 3.29 -6.68 -3.08
CA ARG A 74 4.45 -5.85 -2.76
C ARG A 74 4.24 -4.42 -3.22
N VAL A 75 5.03 -3.50 -2.67
CA VAL A 75 4.98 -2.07 -2.97
C VAL A 75 6.38 -1.48 -2.96
N ASN A 76 6.59 -0.43 -3.75
CA ASN A 76 7.85 0.30 -3.75
C ASN A 76 7.76 1.47 -2.76
N ALA A 77 8.81 1.68 -2.00
CA ALA A 77 8.95 2.79 -1.06
C ALA A 77 10.35 3.39 -1.12
N VAL A 78 10.50 4.58 -0.55
CA VAL A 78 11.79 5.20 -0.27
C VAL A 78 11.91 5.35 1.24
N ALA A 79 12.95 4.74 1.83
CA ALA A 79 13.30 4.90 3.23
C ALA A 79 14.37 5.99 3.38
N THR A 80 14.15 6.95 4.26
CA THR A 80 15.13 7.99 4.56
C THR A 80 15.86 7.65 5.86
N VAL A 81 17.13 7.31 5.76
CA VAL A 81 18.00 6.97 6.89
C VAL A 81 19.17 7.94 6.94
N ASN A 82 19.35 8.62 8.07
CA ASN A 82 20.40 9.63 8.25
C ASN A 82 20.40 10.71 7.14
N GLY A 83 19.20 11.09 6.68
CA GLY A 83 19.01 12.06 5.60
C GLY A 83 19.37 11.56 4.19
N ALA A 84 19.72 10.29 4.01
CA ALA A 84 19.91 9.66 2.72
C ALA A 84 18.69 8.78 2.36
N ASP A 85 18.34 8.75 1.08
CA ASP A 85 17.19 8.01 0.56
C ASP A 85 17.64 6.67 -0.04
N PHE A 86 16.89 5.62 0.26
CA PHE A 86 17.12 4.23 -0.17
C PHE A 86 15.84 3.66 -0.79
N GLU A 87 15.94 3.10 -1.99
CA GLU A 87 14.80 2.48 -2.67
C GLU A 87 14.54 1.08 -2.15
N GLU A 88 13.31 0.84 -1.68
CA GLU A 88 12.91 -0.42 -1.06
C GLU A 88 11.67 -1.01 -1.74
N ILE A 89 11.61 -2.34 -1.76
CA ILE A 89 10.44 -3.13 -2.12
C ILE A 89 9.97 -3.83 -0.85
N LEU A 90 8.78 -3.46 -0.40
CA LEU A 90 8.19 -3.97 0.84
C LEU A 90 7.06 -4.95 0.55
N ALA A 91 7.12 -6.11 1.19
CA ALA A 91 6.08 -7.11 1.21
C ALA A 91 5.85 -7.58 2.67
N THR A 92 4.79 -8.35 2.88
CA THR A 92 4.47 -8.87 4.23
C THR A 92 5.45 -9.93 4.72
N ASP A 93 6.11 -10.61 3.79
CA ASP A 93 6.97 -11.77 3.99
C ASP A 93 8.45 -11.48 3.73
N PHE A 94 8.77 -10.39 3.02
CA PHE A 94 10.14 -9.96 2.77
C PHE A 94 10.22 -8.44 2.53
N TRP A 95 11.43 -7.92 2.61
CA TRP A 95 11.80 -6.61 2.10
C TRP A 95 13.18 -6.72 1.43
N GLY A 96 13.46 -5.79 0.53
CA GLY A 96 14.76 -5.69 -0.13
C GLY A 96 14.79 -4.53 -1.11
N GLY A 97 15.97 -4.20 -1.59
CA GLY A 97 16.17 -2.97 -2.34
C GLY A 97 17.63 -2.56 -2.26
N ASP A 98 17.86 -1.28 -2.03
CA ASP A 98 19.18 -0.73 -1.76
C ASP A 98 19.76 -1.31 -0.46
N PRO A 99 21.10 -1.39 -0.34
CA PRO A 99 21.73 -1.81 0.90
C PRO A 99 21.54 -0.71 1.97
N LEU A 100 20.66 -0.99 2.93
CA LEU A 100 20.44 -0.14 4.09
C LEU A 100 21.62 -0.22 5.09
N PRO A 101 21.96 0.90 5.77
CA PRO A 101 23.04 0.91 6.74
C PRO A 101 22.73 0.04 7.97
N ASP A 102 23.77 -0.44 8.64
CA ASP A 102 23.59 -1.28 9.83
C ASP A 102 22.88 -0.54 10.97
N THR A 103 21.99 -1.26 11.66
CA THR A 103 21.34 -0.77 12.87
C THR A 103 22.32 -0.79 14.05
N PRO A 104 22.54 0.33 14.76
CA PRO A 104 23.36 0.36 15.96
C PRO A 104 22.86 -0.60 17.04
N ALA A 105 23.78 -1.31 17.69
CA ALA A 105 23.43 -2.23 18.78
C ALA A 105 22.76 -1.48 19.95
N GLY A 106 21.63 -2.00 20.43
CA GLY A 106 20.89 -1.40 21.54
C GLY A 106 20.10 -0.13 21.18
N ALA A 107 19.93 0.16 19.88
CA ALA A 107 19.09 1.26 19.44
C ALA A 107 17.63 1.09 19.86
N ALA A 108 17.00 2.22 20.17
CA ALA A 108 15.56 2.31 20.38
C ALA A 108 14.82 2.50 19.05
N ALA A 109 13.59 2.01 18.96
CA ALA A 109 12.74 2.19 17.79
C ALA A 109 12.52 3.68 17.48
N ALA A 110 12.75 4.07 16.23
CA ALA A 110 12.49 5.43 15.76
C ALA A 110 10.98 5.68 15.63
N SER A 111 10.59 6.95 15.83
CA SER A 111 9.29 7.40 15.33
C SER A 111 9.46 7.81 13.87
N VAL A 112 8.78 7.13 12.96
CA VAL A 112 8.98 7.26 11.51
C VAL A 112 7.78 7.93 10.88
N CYS A 113 8.01 8.97 10.08
CA CYS A 113 6.97 9.58 9.26
C CYS A 113 6.70 8.71 8.03
N VAL A 114 5.50 8.15 7.93
CA VAL A 114 5.09 7.31 6.81
C VAL A 114 4.16 8.11 5.90
N THR A 115 4.51 8.21 4.62
CA THR A 115 3.67 8.82 3.58
C THR A 115 3.16 7.74 2.64
N TYR A 116 1.84 7.62 2.56
CA TYR A 116 1.13 6.66 1.73
C TYR A 116 1.02 7.10 0.28
N SER A 117 0.68 6.17 -0.61
CA SER A 117 0.55 6.45 -2.04
C SER A 117 -0.60 7.40 -2.38
N ASP A 118 -1.58 7.56 -1.48
CA ASP A 118 -2.68 8.52 -1.63
C ASP A 118 -2.30 9.94 -1.16
N GLY A 119 -1.07 10.13 -0.68
CA GLY A 119 -0.54 11.40 -0.19
C GLY A 119 -0.84 11.68 1.29
N THR A 120 -1.58 10.81 1.99
CA THR A 120 -1.76 10.92 3.44
C THR A 120 -0.47 10.55 4.18
N SER A 121 -0.35 10.98 5.43
CA SER A 121 0.84 10.67 6.24
C SER A 121 0.51 10.51 7.72
N GLU A 122 1.29 9.71 8.42
CA GLU A 122 1.20 9.54 9.86
C GLU A 122 2.55 9.13 10.49
N ILE A 123 2.64 9.19 11.82
CA ILE A 123 3.83 8.79 12.56
C ILE A 123 3.64 7.38 13.14
N LEU A 124 4.52 6.45 12.81
CA LEU A 124 4.55 5.08 13.33
C LEU A 124 5.75 4.84 14.25
N LYS A 125 5.64 3.82 15.10
CA LYS A 125 6.67 3.39 16.05
C LYS A 125 6.70 1.88 16.15
#